data_AF-A0A7V8DBT4-F1
#
_entry.id   AF-A0A7V8DBT4-F1
#
_cell.length_a   1.000
_cell.length_b   1.000
_cell.length_c   1.000
_cell.angle_alpha   90.00
_cell.angle_beta   90.00
_cell.angle_gamma   90.00
#
_symmetry.space_group_name_H-M   'P 1'
#
loop_
_entity.id
_entity.type
_entity.pdbx_description
1 polymer ?
#
loop_
_entity_poly.entity_id
_entity_poly.type
_entity_poly.pdbx_seq_one_letter_code
_entity_poly.pdbx_strand_id
1 'polypeptide(L)'
;MNNKSEPSEFDAYQKAESDEPFFTLLARDPMMPALVEAWAYLRSGQTGAAEIAFRQAVDTATHVSPQMPGEAQIRSAFEVAENARQWLRHKLVR
;
A
#
# COMPACT_ATOMS: atom_id res chain seq x y z
N MET A 1 -1.02 17.32 -9.27
CA MET A 1 -1.16 16.66 -7.94
C MET A 1 -1.70 15.26 -8.18
N ASN A 2 -1.14 14.17 -7.65
CA ASN A 2 -1.55 12.81 -8.06
C ASN A 2 -2.97 12.44 -7.61
N ASN A 3 -3.98 12.74 -8.42
CA ASN A 3 -5.39 12.46 -8.16
C ASN A 3 -6.13 12.12 -9.45
N LYS A 4 -7.39 11.68 -9.35
CA LYS A 4 -8.18 11.22 -10.50
C LYS A 4 -8.32 12.26 -11.64
N SER A 5 -8.33 13.55 -11.32
CA SER A 5 -8.48 14.64 -12.30
C SER A 5 -7.13 15.13 -12.85
N GLU A 6 -6.03 14.83 -12.18
CA GLU A 6 -4.65 15.20 -12.53
C GLU A 6 -3.71 13.99 -12.32
N PRO A 7 -3.76 12.97 -13.20
CA PRO A 7 -2.94 11.77 -13.02
C PRO A 7 -1.44 12.13 -13.08
N SER A 8 -0.65 11.53 -12.18
CA SER A 8 0.81 11.69 -12.19
C SER A 8 1.46 10.83 -13.28
N GLU A 9 2.66 11.20 -13.73
CA GLU A 9 3.52 10.29 -14.50
C GLU A 9 3.81 8.98 -13.77
N PHE A 10 3.62 8.93 -12.44
CA PHE A 10 3.79 7.74 -11.59
C PHE A 10 2.46 7.08 -11.22
N ASP A 11 1.38 7.31 -11.98
CA ASP A 11 0.10 6.64 -11.78
C ASP A 11 0.25 5.11 -11.95
N ALA A 12 0.25 4.40 -10.82
CA ALA A 12 0.41 2.95 -10.77
C ALA A 12 -0.76 2.23 -11.44
N TYR A 13 -1.97 2.79 -11.41
CA TYR A 13 -3.13 2.14 -11.99
C TYR A 13 -3.05 2.11 -13.52
N GLN A 14 -2.57 3.19 -14.15
CA GLN A 14 -2.39 3.22 -15.61
C GLN A 14 -1.26 2.32 -16.10
N LYS A 15 -0.25 2.07 -15.25
CA LYS A 15 0.93 1.28 -15.59
C LYS A 15 0.82 -0.21 -15.23
N ALA A 16 -0.13 -0.58 -14.39
CA ALA A 16 -0.33 -1.95 -13.95
C ALA A 16 -0.61 -2.87 -15.16
N GLU A 17 -0.07 -4.08 -15.12
CA GLU A 17 -0.46 -5.08 -16.11
C GLU A 17 -1.92 -5.50 -15.93
N SER A 18 -2.55 -6.01 -16.99
CA SER A 18 -3.99 -6.37 -16.96
C SER A 18 -4.35 -7.42 -15.91
N ASP A 19 -3.36 -8.22 -15.46
CA ASP A 19 -3.51 -9.26 -14.45
C ASP A 19 -2.74 -8.96 -13.15
N GLU A 20 -2.10 -7.78 -13.03
CA GLU A 20 -1.34 -7.40 -11.84
C GLU A 20 -2.28 -6.99 -10.70
N PRO A 21 -2.25 -7.69 -9.55
CA PRO A 21 -3.06 -7.32 -8.39
C PRO A 21 -2.51 -6.02 -7.77
N PHE A 22 -3.39 -5.06 -7.49
CA PHE A 22 -3.03 -3.81 -6.81
C PHE A 22 -3.98 -3.50 -5.66
N PHE A 23 -3.48 -2.77 -4.67
CA PHE A 23 -4.26 -2.26 -3.54
C PHE A 23 -4.05 -0.76 -3.41
N THR A 24 -5.14 0.01 -3.29
CA THR A 24 -5.08 1.47 -3.24
C THR A 24 -5.52 1.99 -1.88
N LEU A 25 -4.64 2.77 -1.24
CA LEU A 25 -4.99 3.61 -0.11
C LEU A 25 -5.33 5.01 -0.60
N LEU A 26 -6.35 5.63 0.00
CA LEU A 26 -6.83 6.95 -0.37
C LEU A 26 -6.48 7.95 0.73
N ALA A 27 -6.40 9.24 0.41
CA ALA A 27 -6.02 10.29 1.37
C ALA A 27 -6.90 10.40 2.62
N ARG A 28 -8.09 9.79 2.61
CA ARG A 28 -8.98 9.69 3.77
C ARG A 28 -8.62 8.56 4.74
N ASP A 29 -7.74 7.65 4.35
CA ASP A 29 -7.14 6.67 5.26
C ASP A 29 -6.05 7.39 6.08
N PRO A 30 -6.20 7.50 7.41
CA PRO A 30 -5.26 8.25 8.24
C PRO A 30 -3.84 7.70 8.22
N MET A 31 -3.66 6.39 7.99
CA MET A 31 -2.36 5.74 7.97
C MET A 31 -1.66 5.88 6.60
N MET A 32 -2.39 6.26 5.54
CA MET A 32 -1.88 6.31 4.17
C MET A 32 -0.58 7.13 4.03
N PRO A 33 -0.46 8.36 4.55
CA PRO A 33 0.76 9.16 4.35
C PRO A 33 2.01 8.47 4.90
N ALA A 34 1.94 7.99 6.14
CA ALA A 34 3.06 7.32 6.80
C ALA A 34 3.43 6.00 6.12
N LEU A 35 2.45 5.25 5.58
CA LEU A 35 2.71 4.03 4.81
C LEU A 35 3.40 4.31 3.47
N VAL A 36 3.03 5.40 2.78
CA VAL A 36 3.68 5.84 1.54
C VAL A 36 5.12 6.29 1.81
N GLU A 37 5.35 7.03 2.88
CA GLU A 37 6.70 7.43 3.32
C GLU A 37 7.57 6.23 3.69
N ALA A 38 7.02 5.29 4.47
CA ALA A 38 7.72 4.06 4.83
C ALA A 38 8.17 3.27 3.59
N TRP A 39 7.29 3.13 2.59
CA TRP A 39 7.64 2.52 1.31
C TRP A 39 8.76 3.26 0.58
N ALA A 40 8.71 4.60 0.52
CA ALA A 40 9.73 5.41 -0.13
C ALA A 40 11.09 5.30 0.58
N TYR A 41 11.11 5.26 1.91
CA TYR A 41 12.32 5.06 2.70
C TYR A 41 12.93 3.66 2.51
N LEU A 42 12.10 2.61 2.45
CA LEU A 42 12.57 1.26 2.15
C LEU A 42 13.22 1.19 0.76
N ARG A 43 12.60 1.81 -0.24
CA ARG A 43 13.11 1.80 -1.63
C ARG A 43 14.35 2.66 -1.83
N SER A 44 14.61 3.62 -0.95
CA SER A 44 15.83 4.46 -0.95
C SER A 44 16.93 3.97 -0.01
N GLY A 45 16.74 2.83 0.66
CA GLY A 45 17.73 2.25 1.58
C GLY A 45 17.81 2.90 2.97
N GLN A 46 16.89 3.82 3.28
CA GLN A 46 16.85 4.55 4.55
C GLN A 46 16.02 3.78 5.60
N THR A 47 16.49 2.59 5.99
CA THR A 47 15.72 1.67 6.85
C THR A 47 15.36 2.25 8.22
N GLY A 48 16.22 3.07 8.82
CA GLY A 48 15.91 3.75 10.09
C GLY A 48 14.75 4.74 9.97
N ALA A 49 14.68 5.49 8.87
CA ALA A 49 13.56 6.40 8.60
C ALA A 49 12.26 5.62 8.30
N ALA A 50 12.38 4.48 7.60
CA ALA A 50 11.23 3.60 7.35
C ALA A 50 10.62 3.07 8.65
N GLU A 51 11.44 2.69 9.64
CA GLU A 51 10.94 2.23 10.94
C GLU A 51 10.16 3.32 11.68
N ILE A 52 10.64 4.56 11.65
CA ILE A 52 9.95 5.71 12.24
C ILE A 52 8.59 5.92 11.57
N ALA A 53 8.54 5.87 10.24
CA ALA A 53 7.29 6.03 9.49
C ALA A 53 6.29 4.89 9.79
N PHE A 54 6.74 3.64 9.87
CA PHE A 54 5.87 2.53 10.31
C PHE A 54 5.33 2.72 11.72
N ARG A 55 6.17 3.18 12.65
CA ARG A 55 5.73 3.47 14.03
C ARG A 55 4.66 4.56 14.05
N GLN A 56 4.79 5.59 13.22
CA GLN A 56 3.77 6.63 13.08
C GLN A 56 2.46 6.09 12.49
N ALA A 57 2.51 5.17 11.53
CA ALA A 57 1.32 4.51 11.00
C ALA A 57 0.60 3.69 12.10
N VAL A 58 1.36 2.97 12.93
CA VAL A 58 0.82 2.21 14.07
C VAL A 58 0.22 3.13 15.13
N ASP A 59 0.91 4.21 15.49
CA ASP A 59 0.42 5.21 16.44
C ASP A 59 -0.89 5.83 15.97
N THR A 60 -0.95 6.24 14.70
CA THR A 60 -2.17 6.75 14.05
C THR A 60 -3.32 5.75 14.14
N ALA A 61 -3.05 4.46 13.91
CA ALA A 61 -4.07 3.42 13.98
C ALA A 61 -4.68 3.26 15.39
N THR A 62 -3.98 3.64 16.46
CA THR A 62 -4.53 3.62 17.82
C THR A 62 -5.64 4.66 18.04
N HIS A 63 -5.69 5.69 17.19
CA HIS A 63 -6.68 6.76 17.23
C HIS A 63 -7.87 6.52 16.28
N VAL A 64 -7.88 5.39 15.57
CA VAL A 64 -8.94 5.02 14.62
C VAL A 64 -9.65 3.77 15.15
N SER A 65 -10.98 3.72 15.01
CA SER A 65 -11.73 2.51 15.36
C SER A 65 -11.30 1.35 14.44
N PRO A 66 -10.83 0.22 14.97
CA PRO A 66 -10.35 -0.88 14.15
C PRO A 66 -11.53 -1.55 13.42
N GLN A 67 -11.30 -1.94 12.16
CA GLN A 67 -12.17 -2.88 11.46
C GLN A 67 -11.96 -4.29 12.00
N MET A 68 -13.03 -5.07 12.08
CA MET A 68 -12.95 -6.46 12.51
C MET A 68 -12.27 -7.34 11.43
N PRO A 69 -11.47 -8.35 11.81
CA PRO A 69 -10.77 -9.20 10.85
C PRO A 69 -11.67 -9.91 9.82
N GLY A 70 -12.95 -10.15 10.14
CA GLY A 70 -13.91 -10.80 9.25
C GLY A 70 -14.55 -9.87 8.22
N GLU A 71 -14.36 -8.56 8.34
CA GLU A 71 -14.94 -7.59 7.41
C GLU A 71 -14.44 -7.80 5.98
N ALA A 72 -15.32 -7.57 5.02
CA ALA A 72 -15.03 -7.85 3.60
C ALA A 72 -13.80 -7.07 3.10
N GLN A 73 -13.63 -5.82 3.56
CA GLN A 73 -12.48 -4.99 3.19
C GLN A 73 -11.17 -5.57 3.72
N ILE A 74 -11.13 -6.01 4.99
CA ILE A 74 -9.92 -6.60 5.59
C ILE A 74 -9.56 -7.92 4.91
N ARG A 75 -10.55 -8.79 4.67
CA ARG A 75 -10.33 -10.04 3.92
C ARG A 75 -9.80 -9.76 2.51
N SER A 76 -10.41 -8.81 1.80
CA SER A 76 -9.97 -8.42 0.46
C SER A 76 -8.53 -7.89 0.44
N ALA A 77 -8.12 -7.10 1.43
CA ALA A 77 -6.75 -6.59 1.52
C ALA A 77 -5.73 -7.74 1.66
N PHE A 78 -6.01 -8.74 2.50
CA PHE A 78 -5.15 -9.91 2.65
C PHE A 78 -5.12 -10.78 1.39
N GLU A 79 -6.26 -10.95 0.71
CA GLU A 79 -6.35 -11.68 -0.55
C GLU A 79 -5.52 -11.01 -1.66
N VAL A 80 -5.62 -9.68 -1.81
CA VAL A 80 -4.80 -8.93 -2.76
C VAL A 80 -3.31 -9.08 -2.46
N ALA A 81 -2.91 -9.01 -1.19
CA ALA A 81 -1.52 -9.20 -0.80
C ALA A 81 -0.99 -10.59 -1.16
N GLU A 82 -1.81 -11.64 -1.00
CA GLU A 82 -1.43 -12.99 -1.39
C GLU A 82 -1.35 -13.16 -2.91
N ASN A 83 -2.35 -12.66 -3.64
CA ASN A 83 -2.35 -12.69 -5.10
C ASN A 83 -1.13 -11.94 -5.68
N ALA A 84 -0.75 -10.80 -5.11
CA ALA A 84 0.44 -10.06 -5.52
C ALA A 84 1.74 -10.86 -5.33
N ARG A 85 1.87 -11.63 -4.22
CA ARG A 85 3.03 -12.52 -4.02
C ARG A 85 3.09 -13.61 -5.07
N GLN A 86 1.95 -14.21 -5.41
CA GLN A 86 1.87 -15.27 -6.42
C GLN A 86 2.20 -14.74 -7.81
N TRP A 87 1.62 -13.60 -8.19
CA TRP A 87 1.90 -12.93 -9.46
C TRP A 87 3.39 -12.61 -9.61
N LEU A 88 4.02 -12.03 -8.56
CA LEU A 88 5.45 -11.73 -8.58
C LEU A 88 6.31 -12.99 -8.71
N ARG A 89 5.98 -14.07 -7.98
CA ARG A 89 6.68 -15.35 -8.11
C ARG A 89 6.62 -15.90 -9.53
N HIS A 90 5.46 -15.83 -10.19
CA HIS A 90 5.31 -16.28 -11.57
C HIS A 90 6.11 -15.44 -12.56
N LYS A 91 6.25 -14.13 -12.30
CA LYS A 91 7.05 -13.22 -13.14
C LYS A 91 8.56 -13.45 -13.01
N LEU A 92 9.04 -13.74 -11.80
CA LEU A 92 10.48 -13.91 -11.52
C LEU A 92 11.05 -15.29 -11.89
N VAL A 93 10.19 -16.29 -12.14
CA VAL A 93 10.60 -17.66 -12.53
C VAL A 93 10.62 -17.84 -14.06
N ARG A 94 10.20 -16.84 -14.83
CA ARG A 94 10.35 -16.78 -16.29
C ARG A 94 11.62 -16.03 -16.67
#